data_AF-A0A7Y8LYW8-F1
#
_entry.id   AF-A0A7Y8LYW8-F1
#
_cell.length_a   1.000
_cell.length_b   1.000
_cell.length_c   1.000
_cell.angle_alpha   90.00
_cell.angle_beta   90.00
_cell.angle_gamma   90.00
#
_symmetry.space_group_name_H-M   'P 1'
#
loop_
_entity.id
_entity.type
_entity.pdbx_description
1 polymer ?
#
loop_
_entity_poly.entity_id
_entity_poly.type
_entity_poly.pdbx_seq_one_letter_code
_entity_poly.pdbx_strand_id
1 'polypeptide(L)'
;MYDKFGLILRIETTTNDVSFFKHYREVEQRDGTRVMKWAGMRKGIYNLPALRLSLAAANRRYLEFISALDDSSAGVRHLYKVTKTIIDNDRSYRSFNFFDEDDQTL
;
A
#
# COMPACT_ATOMS: atom_id res chain seq x y z
N MET A 1 -0.86 9.16 -11.24
CA MET A 1 -0.50 8.38 -10.03
C MET A 1 0.31 9.27 -9.09
N TYR A 2 1.41 9.88 -9.55
CA TYR A 2 1.99 11.05 -8.87
C TYR A 2 1.46 12.35 -9.46
N ASP A 3 1.56 13.46 -8.72
CA ASP A 3 1.39 14.80 -9.26
C ASP A 3 2.51 15.14 -10.26
N LYS A 4 2.39 16.27 -10.97
CA LYS A 4 3.37 16.69 -12.00
C LYS A 4 4.80 16.78 -11.44
N PHE A 5 4.93 17.08 -10.15
CA PHE A 5 6.21 17.25 -9.48
C PHE A 5 6.76 15.96 -8.85
N GLY A 6 6.01 14.85 -8.89
CA GLY A 6 6.44 13.58 -8.31
C GLY A 6 6.41 13.54 -6.78
N LEU A 7 5.79 14.52 -6.13
CA LEU A 7 5.81 14.73 -4.68
C LEU A 7 4.66 14.03 -3.96
N ILE A 8 3.51 13.94 -4.63
CA ILE A 8 2.27 13.43 -4.00
C ILE A 8 1.80 12.20 -4.76
N LEU A 9 1.79 11.05 -4.08
CA LEU A 9 1.16 9.83 -4.57
C LEU A 9 -0.36 9.91 -4.34
N ARG A 10 -1.14 9.90 -5.42
CA ARG A 10 -2.60 9.71 -5.39
C ARG A 10 -2.92 8.23 -5.56
N ILE A 11 -3.57 7.65 -4.56
CA ILE A 11 -4.15 6.31 -4.61
C ILE A 11 -5.67 6.44 -4.68
N GLU A 12 -6.26 5.80 -5.68
CA GLU A 12 -7.70 5.74 -5.89
C GLU A 12 -8.14 4.30 -6.15
N THR A 13 -9.29 3.92 -5.60
CA THR A 13 -9.91 2.62 -5.87
C THR A 13 -11.04 2.81 -6.86
N THR A 14 -11.02 2.05 -7.94
CA THR A 14 -12.13 1.92 -8.89
C THR A 14 -12.72 0.51 -8.81
N THR A 15 -13.98 0.35 -9.22
CA THR A 15 -14.63 -0.97 -9.26
C THR A 15 -15.48 -1.11 -10.51
N ASN A 16 -15.32 -2.23 -11.21
CA ASN A 16 -16.12 -2.56 -12.40
C ASN A 16 -17.50 -3.12 -12.02
N ASP A 17 -17.55 -3.86 -10.92
CA ASP A 17 -18.75 -4.50 -10.39
C ASP A 17 -19.00 -4.06 -8.93
N VAL A 18 -19.94 -3.13 -8.77
CA VAL A 18 -20.37 -2.63 -7.46
C VAL A 18 -21.13 -3.69 -6.66
N SER A 19 -21.68 -4.73 -7.30
CA SER A 19 -22.49 -5.74 -6.62
C SER A 19 -21.69 -6.63 -5.68
N PHE A 20 -20.36 -6.67 -5.87
CA PHE A 20 -19.41 -7.25 -4.93
C PHE A 20 -19.56 -6.67 -3.51
N PHE A 21 -19.79 -5.36 -3.40
CA PHE A 21 -19.96 -4.70 -2.12
C PHE A 21 -21.38 -4.88 -1.61
N LYS A 22 -21.51 -5.27 -0.35
CA LYS A 22 -22.80 -5.39 0.34
C LYS A 22 -23.03 -4.17 1.23
N HIS A 23 -24.27 -3.72 1.30
CA HIS A 23 -24.71 -2.82 2.36
C HIS A 23 -26.04 -3.32 2.95
N TYR A 24 -26.29 -2.91 4.19
CA TYR A 24 -27.53 -3.21 4.87
C TYR A 24 -28.60 -2.22 4.40
N ARG A 25 -29.68 -2.73 3.79
CA ARG A 25 -30.80 -1.92 3.29
C ARG A 25 -32.10 -2.69 3.28
N GLU A 26 -33.19 -1.96 3.08
CA GLU A 26 -34.49 -2.54 2.77
C GLU A 26 -34.47 -3.14 1.36
N VAL A 27 -34.97 -4.37 1.24
CA VAL A 27 -35.09 -5.08 -0.03
C VAL A 27 -36.51 -5.62 -0.15
N GLU A 28 -37.21 -5.16 -1.18
CA GLU A 28 -38.50 -5.69 -1.59
C GLU A 28 -38.32 -7.11 -2.19
N GLN A 29 -39.09 -8.06 -1.69
CA GLN A 29 -39.15 -9.44 -2.18
C GLN A 29 -40.26 -9.58 -3.23
N ARG A 30 -40.27 -10.72 -3.94
CA ARG A 30 -41.25 -11.00 -5.00
C ARG A 30 -42.70 -11.06 -4.50
N ASP A 31 -42.90 -11.37 -3.22
CA ASP A 31 -44.20 -11.42 -2.56
C ASP A 31 -44.67 -10.03 -2.06
N GLY A 32 -43.90 -8.97 -2.34
CA GLY A 32 -44.19 -7.60 -1.90
C GLY A 32 -43.73 -7.29 -0.47
N THR A 33 -43.18 -8.25 0.26
CA THR A 33 -42.64 -8.02 1.61
C THR A 33 -41.35 -7.20 1.54
N ARG A 34 -41.14 -6.33 2.53
CA ARG A 34 -39.95 -5.51 2.67
C ARG A 34 -39.15 -5.98 3.86
N VAL A 35 -37.89 -6.33 3.64
CA VAL A 35 -37.01 -6.86 4.69
C VAL A 35 -35.68 -6.15 4.68
N MET A 36 -35.15 -5.85 5.86
CA MET A 36 -33.81 -5.31 6.03
C MET A 36 -32.79 -6.45 5.96
N LYS A 37 -31.91 -6.44 4.97
CA LYS A 37 -30.86 -7.45 4.82
C LYS A 37 -29.59 -6.88 4.19
N TRP A 38 -28.49 -7.60 4.36
CA TRP A 38 -27.28 -7.36 3.58
C TRP A 38 -27.52 -7.78 2.14
N ALA A 39 -27.41 -6.82 1.22
CA ALA A 39 -27.58 -7.05 -0.20
C ALA A 39 -26.48 -6.36 -1.01
N GLY A 40 -26.15 -6.94 -2.16
CA GLY A 40 -25.23 -6.32 -3.11
C GLY A 40 -25.72 -4.93 -3.54
N MET A 41 -24.78 -3.98 -3.63
CA MET A 41 -25.05 -2.66 -4.17
C MET A 41 -25.48 -2.78 -5.63
N ARG A 42 -26.41 -1.93 -6.06
CA ARG A 42 -26.78 -1.80 -7.48
C ARG A 42 -26.07 -0.58 -8.06
N LYS A 43 -25.80 -0.57 -9.36
CA LYS A 43 -25.35 0.68 -10.02
C LYS A 43 -26.50 1.68 -9.95
N GLY A 44 -26.28 2.79 -9.23
CA GLY A 44 -27.29 3.82 -9.04
C GLY A 44 -26.87 4.84 -7.98
N ILE A 45 -27.38 6.06 -8.12
CA ILE A 45 -26.99 7.22 -7.29
C ILE A 45 -27.27 7.01 -5.80
N TYR A 46 -28.33 6.26 -5.45
CA TYR A 46 -28.70 5.97 -4.07
C TYR A 46 -27.65 5.15 -3.31
N ASN A 47 -26.84 4.36 -4.02
CA ASN A 47 -25.79 3.54 -3.39
C ASN A 47 -24.45 4.29 -3.27
N LEU A 48 -24.32 5.52 -3.80
CA LEU A 48 -23.08 6.29 -3.76
C LEU A 48 -22.53 6.53 -2.34
N PRO A 49 -23.35 6.88 -1.32
CA PRO A 49 -22.84 7.07 0.03
C PRO A 49 -22.22 5.79 0.60
N ALA A 50 -22.91 4.66 0.45
CA ALA A 50 -22.42 3.37 0.94
C ALA A 50 -21.18 2.90 0.16
N LEU A 51 -21.17 3.10 -1.16
CA LEU A 51 -20.02 2.77 -2.01
C LEU A 51 -18.79 3.61 -1.63
N ARG A 52 -18.96 4.92 -1.40
CA ARG A 52 -17.88 5.81 -0.95
C ARG A 52 -17.21 5.28 0.32
N LEU A 53 -18.00 4.82 1.29
CA LEU A 53 -17.47 4.26 2.54
C LEU A 53 -16.67 2.98 2.28
N SER A 54 -17.18 2.07 1.44
CA SER A 54 -16.47 0.84 1.08
C SER A 54 -15.14 1.11 0.36
N LEU A 55 -15.13 2.04 -0.60
CA LEU A 55 -13.92 2.40 -1.34
C LEU A 55 -12.90 3.15 -0.47
N ALA A 56 -13.36 4.03 0.43
CA ALA A 56 -12.49 4.69 1.39
C ALA A 56 -11.84 3.69 2.35
N ALA A 57 -12.59 2.69 2.84
CA ALA A 57 -12.05 1.63 3.68
C ALA A 57 -11.04 0.75 2.91
N ALA A 58 -11.28 0.47 1.63
CA ALA A 58 -10.34 -0.25 0.79
C ALA A 58 -9.02 0.52 0.62
N ASN A 59 -9.09 1.81 0.25
CA ASN A 59 -7.93 2.70 0.16
C ASN A 59 -7.15 2.72 1.48
N ARG A 60 -7.86 2.88 2.61
CA ARG A 60 -7.23 2.93 3.94
C ARG A 60 -6.45 1.64 4.25
N ARG A 61 -7.07 0.47 4.06
CA ARG A 61 -6.39 -0.83 4.30
C ARG A 61 -5.18 -1.01 3.39
N TYR A 62 -5.25 -0.54 2.16
CA TYR A 62 -4.12 -0.60 1.24
C TYR A 62 -2.97 0.33 1.67
N LEU A 63 -3.29 1.54 2.13
CA LEU A 63 -2.29 2.45 2.71
C LEU A 63 -1.66 1.87 3.98
N GLU A 64 -2.47 1.28 4.87
CA GLU A 64 -1.97 0.59 6.07
C GLU A 64 -1.01 -0.55 5.69
N PHE A 65 -1.38 -1.35 4.67
CA PHE A 65 -0.52 -2.41 4.14
C PHE A 65 0.82 -1.88 3.62
N ILE A 66 0.82 -0.84 2.78
CA ILE A 66 2.07 -0.24 2.28
C ILE A 66 2.91 0.34 3.42
N SER A 67 2.27 0.99 4.40
CA SER A 67 2.97 1.60 5.52
C SER A 67 3.65 0.59 6.45
N ALA A 68 3.21 -0.67 6.42
CA ALA A 68 3.80 -1.75 7.19
C ALA A 68 5.02 -2.38 6.49
N LEU A 69 5.33 -1.98 5.24
CA LEU A 69 6.52 -2.46 4.54
C LEU A 69 7.75 -1.73 5.07
N ASP A 70 8.77 -2.50 5.47
CA ASP A 70 10.04 -1.94 5.93
C ASP A 70 10.81 -1.27 4.78
N ASP A 71 11.30 -0.05 5.03
CA ASP A 71 12.21 0.63 4.10
C ASP A 71 13.67 0.21 4.34
N SER A 72 14.15 -0.74 3.55
CA SER A 72 15.54 -1.18 3.57
C SER A 72 16.51 -0.21 2.87
N SER A 73 16.04 0.89 2.28
CA SER A 73 16.88 1.81 1.50
C SER A 73 18.02 2.40 2.32
N ALA A 74 17.79 2.69 3.61
CA ALA A 74 18.86 3.13 4.51
C ALA A 74 19.91 2.04 4.71
N GLY A 75 19.48 0.80 4.98
CA GLY A 75 20.36 -0.36 5.12
C GLY A 75 21.19 -0.60 3.85
N VAL A 76 20.58 -0.50 2.67
CA VAL A 76 21.27 -0.62 1.38
C VAL A 76 22.31 0.50 1.20
N ARG A 77 21.96 1.76 1.51
CA ARG A 77 22.93 2.87 1.44
C ARG A 77 24.11 2.68 2.40
N HIS A 78 23.85 2.22 3.62
CA HIS A 78 24.89 1.91 4.59
C HIS A 78 25.76 0.76 4.09
N LEU A 79 25.17 -0.33 3.61
CA LEU A 79 25.89 -1.45 3.03
C LEU A 79 26.83 -1.02 1.90
N TYR A 80 26.36 -0.18 0.97
CA TYR A 80 27.20 0.39 -0.10
C TYR A 80 28.34 1.26 0.44
N LYS A 81 28.10 2.01 1.52
CA LYS A 81 29.13 2.87 2.13
C LYS A 81 30.25 2.04 2.75
N VAL A 82 29.93 0.94 3.44
CA VAL A 82 30.93 0.12 4.15
C VAL A 82 31.65 -0.86 3.20
N THR A 83 30.97 -1.36 2.18
CA THR A 83 31.56 -2.32 1.21
C THR A 83 32.39 -1.65 0.11
N LYS A 84 32.40 -0.32 0.03
CA LYS A 84 33.17 0.43 -0.98
C LYS A 84 34.53 0.87 -0.42
N THR A 85 35.59 0.65 -1.20
CA THR A 85 36.93 1.17 -0.92
C THR A 85 36.92 2.70 -0.97
N ILE A 86 37.46 3.35 0.06
CA ILE A 86 37.52 4.81 0.16
C ILE A 86 38.98 5.25 0.03
N ILE A 87 39.23 6.33 -0.73
CA ILE A 87 40.53 6.98 -0.79
C ILE A 87 40.42 8.29 -0.02
N ASP A 88 41.23 8.45 1.02
CA ASP A 88 41.32 9.69 1.80
C ASP A 88 42.80 10.07 1.98
N ASN A 89 43.14 11.35 1.71
CA ASN A 89 44.51 11.87 1.76
C ASN A 89 45.53 11.01 0.95
N ASP A 90 45.20 10.68 -0.30
CA ASP A 90 46.00 9.81 -1.20
C ASP A 90 46.28 8.39 -0.65
N ARG A 91 45.58 7.97 0.41
CA ARG A 91 45.65 6.61 0.96
C ARG A 91 44.35 5.87 0.73
N SER A 92 44.47 4.66 0.19
CA SER A 92 43.35 3.74 0.00
C SER A 92 43.08 2.95 1.28
N TYR A 93 41.84 2.97 1.74
CA TYR A 93 41.35 2.18 2.87
C TYR A 93 40.51 1.02 2.34
N ARG A 94 40.86 -0.20 2.77
CA ARG A 94 40.16 -1.44 2.41
C ARG A 94 38.68 -1.33 2.80
N SER A 95 37.80 -1.81 1.94
CA SER A 95 36.38 -1.99 2.26
C SER A 95 36.16 -3.13 3.25
N PHE A 96 35.01 -3.11 3.92
CA PHE A 96 34.57 -4.21 4.77
C PHE A 96 33.76 -5.23 3.96
N ASN A 97 34.12 -6.50 4.03
CA ASN A 97 33.44 -7.60 3.35
C ASN A 97 32.78 -8.55 4.36
N PHE A 98 31.45 -8.49 4.46
CA PHE A 98 30.67 -9.34 5.37
C PHE A 98 30.79 -10.86 5.12
N PHE A 99 31.35 -11.27 3.98
CA PHE A 99 31.54 -12.68 3.62
C PHE A 99 33.00 -13.16 3.76
N ASP A 100 33.90 -12.30 4.22
CA ASP A 100 35.31 -12.64 4.48
C ASP A 100 35.44 -13.14 5.93
N GLU A 101 36.15 -14.25 6.14
CA GLU A 101 36.29 -14.86 7.48
C GLU A 101 37.04 -13.94 8.45
N ASP A 102 38.03 -13.17 7.97
CA ASP A 102 38.79 -12.26 8.82
C ASP A 102 37.90 -11.11 9.30
N ASP A 103 37.11 -10.52 8.40
CA ASP A 103 36.19 -9.41 8.72
C ASP A 103 35.01 -9.86 9.61
N GLN A 104 34.61 -11.13 9.58
CA GLN A 104 33.56 -11.67 10.46
C GLN A 104 34.00 -11.84 11.91
N THR A 105 35.30 -11.89 12.17
CA THR A 105 35.87 -12.07 13.52
C THR A 105 36.23 -10.76 14.23
N LEU A 106 36.02 -9.63 13.57
CA LEU A 106 36.38 -8.28 14.04
C LEU A 106 35.39 -7.68 15.05
#